data_AF-A0A2G4SFD0-F1
#
_entry.id   AF-A0A2G4SFD0-F1
#
_cell.length_a   1.000
_cell.length_b   1.000
_cell.length_c   1.000
_cell.angle_alpha   90.00
_cell.angle_beta   90.00
_cell.angle_gamma   90.00
#
_symmetry.space_group_name_H-M   'P 1'
#
loop_
_entity.id
_entity.type
_entity.pdbx_description
1 polymer ?
#
loop_
_entity_poly.entity_id
_entity_poly.type
_entity_poly.pdbx_seq_one_letter_code
_entity_poly.pdbx_strand_id
1 'polypeptide(L)'
;MSSITAEQEEVEEIANRCAQCQRNATFMCSSCGHLGPKYCSVECQKTHWQQGHYTVCKAAIRNRQRILQEQASSIYPLYEEKGMIDPLLNV
;
A
#
# COMPACT_ATOMS: atom_id res chain seq x y z
N MET A 1 30.86 5.12 -13.73
CA MET A 1 29.88 4.17 -14.28
C MET A 1 29.66 3.14 -13.19
N SER A 2 28.66 3.39 -12.34
CA SER A 2 28.53 2.72 -11.05
C SER A 2 27.81 1.40 -11.22
N SER A 3 28.46 0.31 -10.80
CA SER A 3 28.03 -1.09 -10.87
C SER A 3 26.82 -1.45 -10.00
N ILE A 4 25.81 -0.58 -9.92
CA ILE A 4 24.66 -0.69 -9.00
C ILE A 4 23.44 -1.37 -9.68
N THR A 5 23.44 -1.56 -11.00
CA THR A 5 22.19 -1.78 -11.75
C THR A 5 21.73 -3.24 -11.88
N ALA A 6 22.65 -4.21 -11.98
CA ALA A 6 22.27 -5.59 -12.32
C ALA A 6 21.45 -6.29 -11.22
N GLU A 7 21.84 -6.12 -9.96
CA GLU A 7 21.17 -6.76 -8.83
C GLU A 7 19.83 -6.07 -8.50
N GLN A 8 19.71 -4.77 -8.77
CA GLN A 8 18.48 -4.02 -8.54
C GLN A 8 17.40 -4.33 -9.58
N GLU A 9 17.78 -4.50 -10.85
CA GLU A 9 16.86 -4.87 -11.93
C GLU A 9 16.26 -6.27 -11.70
N GLU A 10 17.02 -7.22 -11.17
CA GLU A 10 16.54 -8.58 -10.88
C GLU A 10 15.46 -8.60 -9.78
N VAL A 11 15.65 -7.80 -8.72
CA VAL A 11 14.68 -7.70 -7.62
C VAL A 11 13.38 -7.06 -8.10
N GLU A 12 13.46 -6.07 -8.99
CA GLU A 12 12.28 -5.43 -9.57
C GLU A 12 11.54 -6.35 -10.56
N GLU A 13 12.25 -7.15 -11.36
CA GLU A 13 11.63 -8.17 -12.21
C GLU A 13 10.86 -9.20 -11.38
N ILE A 14 11.45 -9.72 -10.30
CA ILE A 14 10.77 -10.67 -9.39
C ILE A 14 9.54 -10.02 -8.77
N ALA A 15 9.65 -8.76 -8.34
CA ALA A 15 8.54 -8.00 -7.77
C ALA A 15 7.43 -7.69 -8.79
N ASN A 16 7.68 -7.85 -10.09
CA ASN A 16 6.72 -7.66 -11.18
C ASN A 16 6.07 -8.96 -11.65
N ARG A 17 6.26 -10.08 -10.96
CA ARG A 17 5.64 -11.36 -11.31
C ARG A 17 4.23 -11.51 -10.73
N CYS A 18 3.38 -12.16 -11.50
CA CYS A 18 2.03 -12.53 -11.09
C CYS A 18 2.11 -13.54 -9.95
N ALA A 19 1.47 -13.24 -8.82
CA ALA A 19 1.49 -14.10 -7.65
C ALA A 19 0.89 -15.50 -7.91
N GLN A 20 0.00 -15.63 -8.91
CA GLN A 20 -0.65 -16.90 -9.24
C GLN A 20 0.15 -17.76 -10.23
N CYS A 21 0.74 -17.15 -11.26
CA CYS A 21 1.28 -17.89 -12.41
C CYS A 21 2.68 -17.45 -12.85
N GLN A 22 3.29 -16.51 -12.13
CA GLN A 22 4.68 -16.04 -12.30
C GLN A 22 5.02 -15.35 -13.64
N ARG A 23 4.04 -15.15 -14.53
CA ARG A 23 4.16 -14.27 -15.71
C ARG A 23 4.21 -12.80 -15.30
N ASN A 24 4.64 -11.92 -16.22
CA ASN A 24 4.66 -10.49 -15.97
C ASN A 24 3.27 -9.98 -15.56
N ALA A 25 3.22 -9.35 -14.40
CA ALA A 25 2.03 -8.72 -13.89
C ALA A 25 1.85 -7.34 -14.52
N THR A 26 0.60 -6.95 -14.70
CA THR A 26 0.21 -5.68 -15.32
C THR A 26 -0.58 -4.80 -14.35
N PHE A 27 -1.07 -5.36 -13.25
CA PHE A 27 -1.78 -4.63 -12.21
C PHE A 27 -1.57 -5.26 -10.83
N MET A 28 -1.97 -4.52 -9.80
CA MET A 28 -1.92 -4.95 -8.40
C MET A 28 -3.32 -4.99 -7.78
N CYS A 29 -3.46 -5.67 -6.64
CA CYS A 29 -4.73 -5.63 -5.90
C CYS A 29 -5.12 -4.18 -5.57
N SER A 30 -6.29 -3.74 -6.02
CA SER A 30 -6.78 -2.38 -5.79
C SER A 30 -7.04 -2.04 -4.32
N SER A 31 -7.30 -3.05 -3.48
CA SER A 31 -7.63 -2.84 -2.06
C SER A 31 -6.39 -2.63 -1.18
N CYS A 32 -5.35 -3.44 -1.36
CA CYS A 32 -4.11 -3.32 -0.57
C CYS A 32 -2.97 -2.58 -1.29
N GLY A 33 -3.11 -2.36 -2.60
CA GLY A 33 -2.19 -1.57 -3.43
C GLY A 33 -0.79 -2.16 -3.47
N HIS A 34 0.22 -1.30 -3.35
CA HIS A 34 1.65 -1.66 -3.38
C HIS A 34 2.10 -2.63 -2.29
N LEU A 35 1.31 -2.81 -1.22
CA LEU A 35 1.59 -3.82 -0.18
C LEU A 35 1.11 -5.22 -0.58
N GLY A 36 0.41 -5.31 -1.71
CA GLY A 36 -0.25 -6.51 -2.18
C GLY A 36 0.48 -7.23 -3.32
N PRO A 37 0.05 -8.46 -3.62
CA PRO A 37 0.46 -9.18 -4.81
C PRO A 37 0.05 -8.46 -6.10
N LYS A 38 0.84 -8.71 -7.14
CA LYS A 38 0.54 -8.29 -8.51
C LYS A 38 0.00 -9.46 -9.33
N TYR A 39 -0.72 -9.14 -10.40
CA TYR A 39 -1.42 -10.09 -11.25
C TYR A 39 -1.32 -9.72 -12.73
N CYS A 40 -1.37 -10.74 -13.58
CA CYS A 40 -1.47 -10.56 -15.03
C CYS A 40 -2.92 -10.57 -15.52
N SER A 41 -3.88 -11.12 -14.76
CA SER A 41 -5.30 -11.17 -15.11
C SER A 41 -6.21 -11.21 -13.88
N VAL A 42 -7.48 -10.84 -14.05
CA VAL A 42 -8.50 -10.84 -12.99
C VAL A 42 -8.77 -12.26 -12.48
N GLU A 43 -8.67 -13.25 -13.35
CA GLU A 43 -8.80 -14.67 -13.01
C GLU A 43 -7.69 -15.09 -12.05
N CYS A 44 -6.43 -14.72 -12.33
CA CYS A 44 -5.31 -14.98 -11.44
C CYS A 44 -5.52 -14.35 -10.05
N GLN A 45 -6.05 -13.12 -10.02
CA GLN A 45 -6.41 -12.47 -8.77
C GLN A 45 -7.50 -13.24 -8.01
N LYS A 46 -8.59 -13.66 -8.69
CA LYS A 46 -9.69 -14.41 -8.06
C LYS A 46 -9.25 -15.76 -7.53
N THR A 47 -8.42 -16.49 -8.26
CA THR A 47 -7.88 -17.77 -7.80
C THR A 47 -6.99 -17.56 -6.56
N HIS A 48 -6.04 -16.63 -6.61
CA HIS A 48 -5.19 -16.33 -5.46
C HIS A 48 -5.98 -15.79 -4.26
N TRP A 49 -7.08 -15.06 -4.51
CA TRP A 49 -8.01 -14.61 -3.49
C TRP A 49 -8.60 -15.78 -2.70
N GLN A 50 -9.07 -16.81 -3.39
CA GLN A 50 -9.63 -18.02 -2.79
C GLN A 50 -8.57 -18.87 -2.07
N GLN A 51 -7.31 -18.83 -2.54
CA GLN A 51 -6.20 -19.55 -1.92
C GLN A 51 -5.71 -18.93 -0.60
N GLY A 52 -6.07 -17.67 -0.32
CA GLY A 52 -5.74 -17.04 0.96
C GLY A 52 -5.41 -15.57 0.91
N HIS A 53 -5.30 -14.96 -0.30
CA HIS A 53 -4.95 -13.54 -0.39
C HIS A 53 -5.94 -12.63 0.35
N TYR A 54 -7.22 -13.01 0.46
CA TYR A 54 -8.22 -12.24 1.22
C TYR A 54 -7.76 -11.91 2.65
N THR A 55 -7.24 -12.90 3.38
CA THR A 55 -6.87 -12.78 4.78
C THR A 55 -5.72 -11.79 4.96
N VAL A 56 -4.68 -11.92 4.14
CA VAL A 56 -3.51 -11.02 4.17
C VAL A 56 -3.86 -9.62 3.67
N CYS A 57 -4.76 -9.50 2.67
CA CYS A 57 -5.23 -8.22 2.16
C CYS A 57 -5.95 -7.42 3.27
N LYS A 58 -6.85 -8.07 4.01
CA LYS A 58 -7.57 -7.46 5.13
C LYS A 58 -6.63 -7.00 6.24
N ALA A 59 -5.61 -7.80 6.56
CA ALA A 59 -4.60 -7.42 7.54
C ALA A 59 -3.78 -6.20 7.09
N ALA A 60 -3.35 -6.16 5.82
CA ALA A 60 -2.61 -5.03 5.26
C ALA A 60 -3.41 -3.73 5.31
N ILE A 61 -4.71 -3.76 4.98
CA ILE A 61 -5.59 -2.60 5.05
C ILE A 61 -5.71 -2.07 6.48
N ARG A 62 -5.94 -2.97 7.46
CA ARG A 62 -6.02 -2.60 8.88
C ARG A 62 -4.73 -1.97 9.40
N ASN A 63 -3.58 -2.55 9.04
CA ASN A 63 -2.30 -2.01 9.46
C ASN A 63 -2.05 -0.62 8.86
N ARG A 64 -2.39 -0.41 7.58
CA ARG A 64 -2.32 0.91 6.95
C ARG A 64 -3.18 1.93 7.69
N GLN A 65 -4.41 1.58 8.04
CA GLN A 65 -5.31 2.46 8.81
C GLN A 65 -4.72 2.83 10.18
N ARG A 66 -4.18 1.84 10.91
CA ARG A 66 -3.54 2.07 12.21
C ARG A 66 -2.37 3.05 12.11
N ILE A 67 -1.46 2.85 11.15
CA ILE A 67 -0.31 3.73 10.94
C ILE A 67 -0.75 5.17 10.61
N LEU A 68 -1.75 5.33 9.74
CA LEU A 68 -2.27 6.65 9.40
C LEU A 68 -2.91 7.36 10.60
N GLN A 69 -3.63 6.62 11.45
CA GLN A 69 -4.21 7.16 12.68
C GLN A 69 -3.13 7.60 13.68
N GLU A 70 -2.10 6.78 13.87
CA GLU A 70 -0.96 7.11 14.74
C GLU A 70 -0.22 8.36 14.26
N GLN A 71 0.05 8.44 12.95
CA GLN A 71 0.67 9.61 12.33
C GLN A 71 -0.19 10.87 12.48
N ALA A 72 -1.50 10.76 12.29
CA ALA A 72 -2.42 11.88 12.50
C ALA A 72 -2.43 12.34 13.98
N SER A 73 -2.47 11.41 14.93
CA SER A 73 -2.40 11.75 16.36
C SER A 73 -1.07 12.36 16.80
N SER A 74 0.02 12.08 16.08
CA SER A 74 1.35 12.65 16.36
C SER A 74 1.51 14.11 15.88
N ILE A 75 0.67 14.59 14.95
CA ILE A 75 0.73 15.96 14.42
C ILE A 75 -0.14 16.92 15.25
N TYR A 76 -1.12 16.39 15.99
CA TYR A 76 -2.10 17.16 16.76
C TYR A 76 -1.72 17.65 18.19
N PRO A 77 -0.51 17.51 18.76
CA PRO A 77 -0.21 18.12 20.07
C PRO A 77 0.25 19.60 20.04
N LEU A 78 0.41 20.26 18.88
CA LEU A 78 1.05 21.60 18.81
C LEU A 78 0.12 22.79 18.55
N TYR A 79 -1.19 22.62 18.44
CA TYR A 79 -2.12 23.73 18.17
C TYR A 79 -2.93 24.23 19.38
N GLU A 80 -2.73 23.67 20.58
CA GLU A 80 -3.58 23.99 21.75
C GLU A 80 -2.99 24.96 22.79
N GLU A 81 -1.71 25.35 22.72
CA GLU A 81 -1.12 26.19 23.78
C GLU A 81 -0.96 27.69 23.50
N LYS A 82 -1.24 28.19 22.29
CA LYS A 82 -1.27 29.65 22.07
C LYS A 82 -2.51 30.06 21.29
N GLY A 83 -3.50 30.51 22.06
CA GLY A 83 -4.79 30.99 21.56
C GLY A 83 -4.64 31.92 20.36
N MET A 84 -5.33 31.56 19.28
CA MET A 84 -5.64 32.44 18.15
C MET A 84 -7.06 32.11 17.70
N ILE A 85 -7.91 33.13 17.85
CA ILE A 85 -9.22 33.35 17.23
C ILE A 85 -9.47 32.56 15.93
N ASP A 86 -10.54 31.78 15.93
CA ASP A 86 -11.18 31.19 14.75
C ASP A 86 -11.68 32.32 13.82
N PRO A 87 -11.18 32.46 12.57
CA PRO A 87 -11.68 33.47 11.65
C PRO A 87 -12.85 33.00 10.78
N LEU A 88 -13.42 31.80 10.96
CA LEU A 88 -14.46 31.27 10.08
C LEU A 88 -15.71 30.78 10.82
N LEU A 89 -16.21 31.59 11.75
CA LEU A 89 -17.66 31.71 11.93
C LEU A 89 -18.20 32.72 10.90
N ASN A 90 -18.40 32.27 9.65
CA ASN A 90 -19.06 33.06 8.62
C ASN A 90 -20.58 32.96 8.86
N VAL A 91 -21.14 34.00 9.49
CA VAL A 91 -22.54 34.43 9.28
C VAL A 91 -22.59 35.24 8.00
#